data_AF-A0A5U7RS96-F1
#
_entry.id   AF-A0A5U7RS96-F1
#
_cell.length_a   1.000
_cell.length_b   1.000
_cell.length_c   1.000
_cell.angle_alpha   90.00
_cell.angle_beta   90.00
_cell.angle_gamma   90.00
#
_symmetry.space_group_name_H-M   'P 1'
#
loop_
_entity.id
_entity.type
_entity.pdbx_description
1 polymer ?
#
loop_
_entity_poly.entity_id
_entity_poly.type
_entity_poly.pdbx_seq_one_letter_code
_entity_poly.pdbx_strand_id
1 'polypeptide(L)' 'MINDDILAHARQCAPAESCGYVVRTAQGERYFPCENLSAEPTMYFRISPKEYLKALAAGEVV' A
#
# COMPACT_ATOMS: atom_id res chain seq x y z
N MET A 1 9.81 -5.92 10.01
CA MET A 1 9.40 -6.95 9.04
C MET A 1 8.23 -6.42 8.25
N ILE A 2 7.91 -6.96 7.06
CA ILE A 2 6.84 -6.41 6.21
C ILE A 2 5.50 -6.23 6.95
N ASN A 3 5.17 -7.15 7.85
CA ASN A 3 3.98 -7.07 8.70
C ASN A 3 3.99 -5.88 9.67
N ASP A 4 5.15 -5.50 10.20
CA ASP A 4 5.27 -4.34 11.11
C ASP A 4 5.01 -3.04 10.35
N ASP A 5 5.52 -2.94 9.11
CA ASP A 5 5.33 -1.76 8.25
C ASP A 5 3.86 -1.61 7.84
N ILE A 6 3.20 -2.72 7.52
CA ILE A 6 1.76 -2.76 7.22
C ILE A 6 0.95 -2.31 8.44
N LEU A 7 1.24 -2.85 9.63
CA LEU A 7 0.52 -2.50 10.86
C LEU A 7 0.80 -1.05 11.27
N ALA A 8 2.00 -0.53 11.06
CA ALA A 8 2.33 0.86 11.31
C ALA A 8 1.53 1.79 10.38
N HIS A 9 1.46 1.47 9.08
CA HIS A 9 0.66 2.24 8.14
C HIS A 9 -0.84 2.19 8.48
N ALA A 10 -1.37 1.02 8.80
CA ALA A 10 -2.76 0.86 9.22
C ALA A 10 -3.12 1.73 10.44
N ARG A 11 -2.22 1.82 11.43
CA ARG A 11 -2.42 2.69 12.60
C ARG A 11 -2.40 4.18 12.24
N GLN A 12 -1.59 4.58 11.26
CA GLN A 12 -1.52 5.97 10.80
C GLN A 12 -2.75 6.37 9.98
N CYS A 13 -3.35 5.45 9.22
CA CYS A 13 -4.53 5.72 8.42
C CYS A 13 -5.82 5.78 9.24
N ALA A 14 -5.89 5.10 10.40
CA ALA A 14 -7.10 5.02 11.20
C ALA A 14 -7.71 6.41 11.50
N PRO A 15 -9.01 6.63 11.25
CA PRO A 15 -10.05 5.63 10.97
C PRO A 15 -10.23 5.26 9.49
N ALA A 16 -9.49 5.86 8.57
CA ALA A 16 -9.54 5.51 7.16
C ALA A 16 -8.89 4.14 6.89
N GLU A 17 -9.31 3.49 5.81
CA GLU A 17 -8.68 2.27 5.33
C GLU A 17 -7.24 2.55 4.86
N SER A 18 -6.30 1.75 5.35
CA SER A 18 -4.93 1.70 4.82
C SER A 18 -4.89 0.83 3.57
N CYS A 19 -4.22 1.29 2.53
CA CYS A 19 -4.04 0.57 1.28
C CYS A 19 -2.58 0.63 0.80
N GLY A 20 -2.15 -0.33 -0.02
CA GLY A 20 -0.78 -0.40 -0.53
C GLY A 20 -0.51 -1.70 -1.29
N TYR A 21 0.70 -1.86 -1.79
CA TYR A 21 1.13 -3.05 -2.54
C TYR A 21 2.21 -3.82 -1.78
N VAL A 22 2.18 -5.14 -1.88
CA VAL A 22 3.33 -5.99 -1.59
C VAL A 22 4.03 -6.29 -2.90
N VAL A 23 5.32 -5.97 -2.96
CA VAL A 23 6.12 -6.14 -4.17
C VAL A 23 7.26 -7.08 -3.87
N ARG A 24 7.37 -8.15 -4.64
CA ARG A 24 8.52 -9.04 -4.63
C ARG A 24 9.66 -8.39 -5.41
N THR A 25 10.72 -8.07 -4.69
CA THR A 25 11.96 -7.46 -5.22
C THR A 25 13.12 -8.46 -5.15
N ALA A 26 14.28 -8.08 -5.73
CA ALA A 26 15.50 -8.88 -5.61
C ALA A 26 15.97 -9.04 -4.14
N GLN A 27 15.56 -8.14 -3.24
CA GLN A 27 15.88 -8.20 -1.81
C GLN A 27 14.78 -8.88 -0.96
N GLY A 28 13.77 -9.47 -1.60
CA GLY A 28 12.60 -10.06 -0.95
C GLY A 28 11.33 -9.20 -1.07
N GLU A 29 10.29 -9.59 -0.35
CA GLU A 29 9.00 -8.87 -0.36
C GLU A 29 9.10 -7.56 0.43
N ARG A 30 8.56 -6.49 -0.16
CA ARG A 30 8.54 -5.16 0.43
C ARG A 30 7.15 -4.56 0.31
N TYR A 31 6.70 -3.91 1.38
CA TYR A 31 5.44 -3.18 1.41
C TYR A 31 5.62 -1.74 0.92
N PHE A 32 4.68 -1.30 0.09
CA PHE A 32 4.61 0.05 -0.45
C PHE A 32 3.28 0.68 -0.01
N PRO A 33 3.28 1.53 1.04
CA PRO A 33 2.08 2.21 1.49
C PRO A 33 1.58 3.19 0.42
N CYS A 34 0.26 3.29 0.25
CA CYS A 34 -0.40 4.19 -0.69
C CYS A 34 -1.42 5.06 0.03
N GLU A 35 -1.60 6.28 -0.47
CA GLU A 35 -2.69 7.16 -0.04
C GLU A 35 -4.04 6.60 -0.52
N ASN A 36 -5.03 6.60 0.38
CA ASN A 36 -6.41 6.29 0.03
C ASN A 36 -7.10 7.52 -0.58
N LEU A 37 -7.43 7.45 -1.87
CA LEU A 37 -8.07 8.53 -2.63
C LEU A 37 -9.61 8.41 -2.70
N SER A 38 -10.21 7.55 -1.90
CA SER A 38 -11.67 7.44 -1.81
C SER A 38 -12.26 8.73 -1.23
N ALA A 39 -13.40 9.15 -1.78
CA ALA A 39 -14.20 10.24 -1.19
C ALA A 39 -14.88 9.80 0.14
N GLU A 40 -14.97 8.49 0.37
CA GLU A 40 -15.49 7.86 1.58
C GLU A 40 -14.40 6.94 2.18
N PRO A 41 -13.31 7.51 2.71
CA PRO A 41 -12.08 6.77 3.03
C PRO A 41 -12.19 5.84 4.23
N THR A 42 -13.25 5.97 5.04
CA THR A 42 -13.56 5.06 6.16
C THR A 42 -14.36 3.84 5.74
N MET A 43 -14.81 3.76 4.48
CA MET A 43 -15.63 2.64 3.97
C MET A 43 -15.05 1.97 2.72
N TYR A 44 -14.24 2.71 1.96
CA TYR A 44 -13.62 2.20 0.73
C TYR A 44 -12.21 2.76 0.57
N PHE A 45 -11.41 2.07 -0.22
CA PHE A 45 -10.14 2.59 -0.70
C PHE A 45 -10.09 2.74 -2.23
N ARG A 46 -9.33 3.73 -2.69
CA ARG A 46 -8.93 3.87 -4.09
C ARG A 46 -7.44 4.21 -4.16
N ILE A 47 -6.69 3.45 -4.94
CA ILE A 47 -5.27 3.70 -5.19
C ILE A 47 -5.13 4.37 -6.57
N SER A 48 -4.29 5.40 -6.66
CA SER A 48 -3.96 6.01 -7.96
C SER A 48 -3.28 5.01 -8.88
N PRO A 49 -3.59 4.98 -10.19
CA PRO A 49 -2.84 4.18 -11.17
C PRO A 49 -1.33 4.46 -11.15
N LYS A 50 -0.93 5.69 -10.77
CA LYS A 50 0.48 6.05 -10.64
C LYS A 50 1.21 5.21 -9.58
N GLU A 51 0.56 4.89 -8.46
CA GLU A 51 1.17 4.07 -7.42
C GLU A 51 1.33 2.62 -7.88
N TYR A 52 0.38 2.10 -8.66
CA TYR A 52 0.51 0.78 -9.28
C TYR A 52 1.70 0.72 -10.25
N LEU A 53 1.87 1.74 -11.10
CA LEU A 53 3.02 1.83 -12.01
C LEU A 53 4.35 1.89 -11.26
N LYS A 54 4.42 2.59 -10.12
CA LYS A 54 5.61 2.61 -9.27
C LYS A 54 5.90 1.23 -8.67
N ALA A 55 4.86 0.53 -8.20
CA ALA A 55 5.01 -0.81 -7.65
C ALA A 55 5.54 -1.80 -8.69
N LEU A 56 4.97 -1.77 -9.91
CA LEU A 56 5.45 -2.58 -11.05
C LEU A 56 6.89 -2.24 -11.46
N ALA A 57 7.29 -0.97 -11.37
CA ALA A 57 8.67 -0.57 -11.63
C ALA A 57 9.66 -1.09 -10.58
N ALA A 58 9.18 -1.39 -9.37
CA ALA A 58 10.00 -1.93 -8.27
C ALA A 58 10.11 -3.46 -8.30
N GLY A 59 9.14 -4.16 -8.90
CA GLY A 59 9.15 -5.62 -8.99
C GLY A 59 7.77 -6.22 -9.32
N GLU A 60 7.61 -7.50 -9.01
CA GLU A 60 6.34 -8.21 -9.18
C GLU A 60 5.38 -7.85 -8.03
N VAL A 61 4.20 -7.34 -8.35
CA VAL A 61 3.13 -7.15 -7.36
C VAL A 61 2.49 -8.51 -7.10
N VAL A 62 2.45 -8.95 -5.83
CA VAL A 62 2.00 -10.29 -5.39
C VAL A 62 0.71 -10.26 -4.59
#